data_AF-X1F7F6-F1
#
_entry.id   AF-X1F7F6-F1
#
_cell.length_a   1.000
_cell.length_b   1.000
_cell.length_c   1.000
_cell.angle_alpha   90.00
_cell.angle_beta   90.00
_cell.angle_gamma   90.00
#
_symmetry.space_group_name_H-M   'P 1'
#
loop_
_entity.id
_entity.type
_entity.pdbx_description
1 polymer ?
#
loop_
_entity_poly.entity_id
_entity_poly.type
_entity_poly.pdbx_seq_one_letter_code
_entity_poly.pdbx_strand_id
1 'polypeptide(L)'
;MREELNAFLAQIPEWQSMSAGGLVNYFVYFLTVVRELEAATASQVSECFALVRLKQYSNIPAYLSRNSVRKKSKRPLFIKTSTGYQLERIHEEELGKTLQTGPARTEATQALSG
;
A
#
# COMPACT_ATOMS: atom_id res chain seq x y z
N MET A 1 -12.57 10.94 0.85
CA MET A 1 -11.84 9.75 1.37
C MET A 1 -12.37 8.43 0.86
N ARG A 2 -13.64 8.06 1.13
CA ARG A 2 -14.19 6.75 0.71
C ARG A 2 -14.19 6.56 -0.81
N GLU A 3 -14.60 7.58 -1.55
CA GLU A 3 -14.63 7.55 -3.02
C GLU A 3 -13.24 7.42 -3.62
N GLU A 4 -12.27 8.19 -3.09
CA GLU A 4 -10.85 8.10 -3.49
C GLU A 4 -10.27 6.71 -3.21
N LEU A 5 -10.57 6.13 -2.05
CA LEU A 5 -10.13 4.77 -1.69
C LEU A 5 -10.76 3.72 -2.61
N ASN A 6 -12.04 3.86 -2.97
CA ASN A 6 -12.69 2.97 -3.94
C ASN A 6 -12.07 3.11 -5.34
N ALA A 7 -11.80 4.34 -5.79
CA ALA A 7 -11.13 4.59 -7.06
C ALA A 7 -9.70 4.04 -7.08
N PHE A 8 -9.00 4.10 -5.95
CA PHE A 8 -7.69 3.47 -5.78
C PHE A 8 -7.78 1.94 -5.82
N LEU A 9 -8.70 1.34 -5.07
CA LEU A 9 -8.89 -0.11 -5.09
C LEU A 9 -9.26 -0.63 -6.48
N ALA A 10 -10.05 0.11 -7.25
CA ALA A 10 -10.40 -0.26 -8.63
C ALA A 10 -9.19 -0.37 -9.57
N GLN A 11 -8.07 0.28 -9.24
CA GLN A 11 -6.82 0.18 -10.02
C GLN A 11 -5.99 -1.05 -9.65
N ILE A 12 -6.29 -1.71 -8.52
CA ILE A 12 -5.54 -2.88 -8.07
C ILE A 12 -6.14 -4.14 -8.69
N PRO A 13 -5.37 -4.93 -9.45
CA PRO A 13 -5.86 -6.20 -9.98
C PRO A 13 -6.16 -7.18 -8.86
N GLU A 14 -7.32 -7.85 -8.95
CA GLU A 14 -7.72 -8.94 -8.04
C GLU A 14 -7.71 -8.58 -6.53
N TRP A 15 -7.87 -7.30 -6.17
CA TRP A 15 -7.81 -6.85 -4.77
C TRP A 15 -8.82 -7.56 -3.86
N GLN A 16 -9.96 -8.00 -4.41
CA GLN A 16 -11.00 -8.73 -3.67
C GLN A 16 -10.55 -10.14 -3.22
N SER A 17 -9.59 -10.74 -3.94
CA SER A 17 -9.01 -12.05 -3.60
C SER A 17 -7.79 -11.93 -2.70
N MET A 18 -7.30 -10.71 -2.43
CA MET A 18 -6.14 -10.51 -1.59
C MET A 18 -6.43 -10.79 -0.12
N SER A 19 -5.43 -11.33 0.56
CA SER A 19 -5.46 -11.43 2.02
C SER A 19 -5.56 -10.05 2.66
N ALA A 20 -6.16 -9.98 3.85
CA ALA A 20 -6.21 -8.75 4.62
C ALA A 20 -4.80 -8.16 4.90
N GLY A 21 -3.77 -9.00 5.01
CA GLY A 21 -2.38 -8.52 5.10
C GLY A 21 -1.89 -7.82 3.82
N GLY A 22 -2.25 -8.35 2.64
CA GLY A 22 -1.95 -7.70 1.37
C GLY A 22 -2.65 -6.35 1.24
N LEU A 23 -3.92 -6.27 1.63
CA LEU A 23 -4.69 -5.03 1.64
C LEU A 23 -4.09 -3.97 2.58
N VAL A 24 -3.51 -4.36 3.72
CA VAL A 24 -2.79 -3.42 4.60
C VAL A 24 -1.67 -2.70 3.84
N ASN A 25 -0.91 -3.40 3.01
CA ASN A 25 0.17 -2.78 2.23
C ASN A 25 -0.35 -1.71 1.27
N TYR A 26 -1.44 -2.01 0.56
CA TYR A 26 -2.10 -1.06 -0.35
C TYR A 26 -2.74 0.12 0.39
N PHE A 27 -3.30 -0.10 1.59
CA PHE A 27 -3.82 1.00 2.39
C PHE A 27 -2.72 1.92 2.93
N VAL A 28 -1.57 1.38 3.31
CA VAL A 28 -0.40 2.20 3.67
C VAL A 28 0.05 3.01 2.45
N TYR A 29 0.16 2.38 1.28
CA TYR A 29 0.50 3.08 0.03
C TYR A 29 -0.48 4.23 -0.28
N PHE A 30 -1.79 3.96 -0.21
CA PHE A 30 -2.80 4.97 -0.43
C PHE A 30 -2.66 6.15 0.54
N LEU A 31 -2.42 5.87 1.82
CA LEU A 31 -2.27 6.91 2.84
C LEU A 31 -1.00 7.74 2.64
N THR A 32 0.15 7.13 2.34
CA THR A 32 1.43 7.86 2.29
C THR A 32 1.77 8.42 0.92
N VAL A 33 1.38 7.75 -0.16
CA VAL A 33 1.73 8.16 -1.54
C VAL A 33 0.58 8.90 -2.19
N VAL A 34 -0.64 8.36 -2.14
CA VAL A 34 -1.79 8.96 -2.85
C VAL A 34 -2.34 10.16 -2.07
N ARG A 35 -2.36 10.09 -0.74
CA ARG A 35 -2.81 11.17 0.14
C ARG A 35 -1.67 11.99 0.74
N GLU A 36 -0.42 11.70 0.35
CA GLU A 36 0.78 12.44 0.74
C GLU A 36 0.93 12.61 2.27
N LEU A 37 0.41 11.66 3.06
CA LEU A 37 0.62 11.69 4.50
C LEU A 37 2.05 11.27 4.83
N GLU A 38 2.65 11.94 5.80
CA GLU A 38 3.99 11.61 6.28
C GLU A 38 4.11 10.14 6.71
N ALA A 39 3.11 9.58 7.38
CA ALA A 39 3.10 8.19 7.78
C ALA A 39 1.67 7.66 7.97
N ALA A 40 1.47 6.37 7.75
CA ALA A 40 0.23 5.69 8.04
C ALA A 40 0.22 5.17 9.49
N THR A 41 -0.87 5.45 10.21
CA THR A 41 -1.12 4.87 11.53
C THR A 41 -1.98 3.61 11.42
N ALA A 42 -1.88 2.71 12.42
CA ALA A 42 -2.76 1.54 12.49
C ALA A 42 -4.25 1.92 12.52
N SER A 43 -4.58 3.07 13.12
CA SER A 43 -5.95 3.59 13.16
C SER A 43 -6.46 3.99 11.78
N GLN A 44 -5.65 4.72 11.00
CA GLN A 44 -6.01 5.10 9.63
C GLN A 44 -6.14 3.88 8.70
N VAL A 45 -5.27 2.88 8.85
CA VAL A 45 -5.41 1.63 8.09
C VAL A 45 -6.71 0.90 8.47
N SER A 46 -7.07 0.88 9.75
CA SER A 46 -8.34 0.31 10.22
C SER A 46 -9.54 1.06 9.63
N GLU A 47 -9.46 2.38 9.57
CA GLU A 47 -10.49 3.22 8.94
C GLU A 47 -10.65 2.88 7.45
N CYS A 48 -9.56 2.64 6.71
CA CYS A 48 -9.63 2.17 5.33
C CYS A 48 -10.48 0.89 5.22
N PHE A 49 -10.24 -0.13 6.06
CA PHE A 49 -11.05 -1.36 6.07
C PHE A 49 -12.54 -1.08 6.33
N ALA A 50 -12.85 -0.18 7.28
CA ALA A 50 -14.22 0.18 7.61
C ALA A 50 -14.93 0.88 6.44
N LEU A 51 -14.24 1.80 5.75
CA LEU A 51 -14.79 2.56 4.62
C LEU A 51 -15.16 1.67 3.42
N VAL A 52 -14.36 0.63 3.16
CA VAL A 52 -14.61 -0.34 2.08
C VAL A 52 -15.41 -1.55 2.54
N ARG A 53 -15.86 -1.56 3.81
CA ARG A 53 -16.67 -2.63 4.42
C ARG A 53 -16.02 -4.02 4.33
N LEU A 54 -14.70 -4.07 4.40
CA LEU A 54 -13.95 -5.33 4.41
C LEU A 54 -13.66 -5.78 5.84
N LYS A 55 -13.51 -7.09 6.02
CA LYS A 55 -13.09 -7.64 7.31
C LYS A 55 -11.66 -7.17 7.61
N GLN A 56 -11.52 -6.39 8.68
CA GLN A 56 -10.22 -5.90 9.15
C GLN A 56 -9.27 -7.06 9.47
N TYR A 57 -7.97 -6.82 9.29
CA TYR A 57 -6.94 -7.71 9.79
C TYR A 57 -6.94 -7.69 11.33
N SER A 58 -7.05 -8.86 11.97
CA SER A 58 -7.28 -8.97 13.42
C SER A 58 -6.24 -8.29 14.31
N ASN A 59 -5.07 -7.91 13.78
CA ASN A 59 -4.06 -7.16 14.50
C ASN A 59 -3.18 -6.31 13.57
N ILE A 60 -3.75 -5.23 13.01
CA ILE A 60 -3.04 -4.26 12.16
C ILE A 60 -1.74 -3.73 12.82
N PRO A 61 -1.72 -3.27 14.10
CA PRO A 61 -0.50 -2.71 14.68
C PRO A 61 0.62 -3.75 14.81
N ALA A 62 0.28 -5.01 15.13
CA ALA A 62 1.28 -6.09 15.14
C ALA A 62 1.76 -6.44 13.73
N TYR A 63 0.89 -6.41 12.72
CA TYR A 63 1.28 -6.62 11.33
C TYR A 63 2.30 -5.57 10.87
N LEU A 64 2.00 -4.29 11.09
CA LEU A 64 2.88 -3.18 10.73
C LEU A 64 4.23 -3.29 11.45
N SER A 65 4.22 -3.50 12.78
CA SER A 65 5.46 -3.67 13.55
C SER A 65 6.28 -4.88 13.10
N ARG A 66 5.66 -6.05 12.93
CA ARG A 66 6.34 -7.30 12.54
C ARG A 66 6.98 -7.20 11.15
N ASN A 67 6.36 -6.45 10.25
CA ASN A 67 6.85 -6.21 8.90
C ASN A 67 7.76 -4.97 8.78
N SER A 68 8.00 -4.26 9.88
CA SER A 68 9.02 -3.19 9.97
C SER A 68 10.39 -3.69 10.42
N VAL A 69 10.46 -4.94 10.93
CA VAL A 69 11.71 -5.50 11.44
C VAL A 69 12.53 -6.10 10.30
N ARG A 70 13.78 -5.65 10.17
CA ARG A 70 14.74 -6.26 9.24
C ARG A 70 15.03 -7.70 9.64
N LYS A 71 14.84 -8.63 8.71
CA LYS A 71 15.21 -10.05 8.90
C LYS A 71 16.48 -10.36 8.11
N LYS A 72 17.23 -11.39 8.54
CA LYS A 72 18.51 -11.79 7.92
C LYS A 72 18.43 -11.93 6.38
N SER A 73 17.30 -12.39 5.85
CA SER A 73 17.14 -12.70 4.42
C SER A 73 16.08 -11.85 3.70
N LYS A 74 15.44 -10.90 4.38
CA LYS A 74 14.36 -10.08 3.79
C LYS A 74 14.41 -8.66 4.31
N ARG A 75 14.27 -7.71 3.38
CA ARG A 75 14.09 -6.30 3.71
C ARG A 75 12.74 -6.09 4.41
N PRO A 76 12.64 -5.09 5.31
CA PRO A 76 11.37 -4.76 5.93
C PRO A 76 10.40 -4.22 4.86
N LEU A 77 9.11 -4.53 4.99
CA LEU A 77 8.09 -3.93 4.13
C LEU A 77 7.84 -2.48 4.52
N PHE A 78 7.96 -2.17 5.82
CA PHE A 78 7.64 -0.88 6.37
C PHE A 78 8.84 -0.24 7.06
N ILE A 79 8.89 1.09 7.03
CA ILE A 79 9.78 1.90 7.83
C ILE A 79 8.94 2.48 8.96
N LYS A 80 9.29 2.14 10.21
CA LYS A 80 8.64 2.72 11.38
C LYS A 80 9.21 4.11 11.65
N THR A 81 8.34 5.11 11.70
CA THR A 81 8.66 6.51 12.05
C THR A 81 8.10 6.84 13.43
N SER A 82 8.38 8.04 13.94
CA SER A 82 7.79 8.53 15.19
C SER A 82 6.27 8.72 15.10
N THR A 83 5.75 8.95 13.89
CA THR A 83 4.34 9.28 13.63
C THR A 83 3.55 8.09 13.08
N GLY A 84 4.21 7.01 12.63
CA GLY A 84 3.53 5.83 12.11
C GLY A 84 4.45 4.91 11.30
N TYR A 85 3.96 4.49 10.14
CA TYR A 85 4.62 3.57 9.23
C TYR A 85 4.58 4.10 7.80
N GLN A 86 5.71 4.01 7.12
CA GLN A 86 5.85 4.25 5.67
C GLN A 86 6.17 2.93 4.98
N LEU A 87 5.90 2.83 3.67
CA LEU A 87 6.45 1.73 2.88
C LEU A 87 7.95 1.92 2.70
N GLU A 88 8.68 0.81 2.67
CA GLU A 88 10.06 0.85 2.20
C GLU A 88 10.08 1.17 0.70
N ARG A 89 11.03 2.00 0.27
CA ARG A 89 11.09 2.54 -1.11
C ARG A 89 10.94 1.46 -2.19
N ILE A 90 11.60 0.31 -2.04
CA ILE A 90 11.50 -0.76 -3.05
C ILE A 90 10.06 -1.30 -3.09
N HIS A 91 9.42 -1.49 -1.95
CA HIS A 91 8.05 -2.02 -1.91
C HIS A 91 7.02 -1.01 -2.41
N GLU A 92 7.25 0.28 -2.15
CA GLU A 92 6.47 1.35 -2.74
C GLU A 92 6.56 1.32 -4.27
N GLU A 93 7.76 1.21 -4.83
CA GLU A 93 7.98 1.14 -6.28
C GLU A 93 7.31 -0.10 -6.90
N GLU A 94 7.39 -1.27 -6.25
CA GLU A 94 6.76 -2.50 -6.73
C GLU A 94 5.23 -2.43 -6.71
N LEU A 95 4.64 -1.84 -5.65
CA LEU A 95 3.20 -1.57 -5.60
C LEU A 95 2.80 -0.55 -6.68
N GLY A 96 3.59 0.50 -6.86
CA GLY A 96 3.40 1.50 -7.91
C GLY A 96 3.41 0.89 -9.32
N LYS A 97 4.30 -0.07 -9.60
CA LYS A 97 4.30 -0.81 -10.87
C LYS A 97 3.04 -1.64 -11.03
N THR A 98 2.60 -2.33 -9.98
CA THR A 98 1.38 -3.16 -10.01
C THR A 98 0.13 -2.33 -10.34
N LEU A 99 0.07 -1.09 -9.84
CA LEU A 99 -1.01 -0.15 -10.15
C LEU A 99 -0.95 0.37 -11.59
N GLN A 100 0.25 0.48 -12.17
CA GLN A 100 0.48 0.95 -13.54
C GLN A 100 0.38 -0.17 -14.60
N THR A 101 0.41 -1.45 -14.19
CA THR A 101 0.35 -2.62 -15.09
C THR A 101 -1.04 -3.27 -15.17
N GLY A 102 -2.10 -2.62 -14.66
CA GLY A 102 -3.48 -2.97 -15.03
C GLY A 102 -3.68 -2.89 -16.56
N PRO A 103 -4.70 -3.55 -17.14
CA PRO A 103 -4.85 -3.72 -18.60
C PRO A 103 -5.08 -2.43 -19.42
N ALA A 104 -4.78 -1.27 -18.86
CA ALA A 104 -4.81 0.01 -19.55
C ALA A 104 -3.51 0.78 -19.30
N ARG A 105 -2.39 0.34 -19.93
CA ARG A 105 -1.55 1.24 -20.75
C ARG A 105 -0.54 0.49 -21.62
N THR A 106 -0.92 0.30 -22.88
CA THR A 106 -0.04 0.54 -24.03
C THR A 106 0.43 2.01 -23.96
N GLU A 107 1.71 2.30 -24.26
CA GLU A 107 2.36 3.64 -24.36
C GLU A 107 3.02 4.12 -23.04
N ALA A 108 4.33 4.32 -22.91
CA ALA A 108 5.28 4.82 -23.88
C ALA A 108 6.67 4.19 -23.68
N THR A 109 7.03 3.31 -24.59
CA THR A 109 8.40 3.17 -25.05
C THR A 109 8.64 4.28 -26.07
N GLN A 110 9.31 5.38 -25.71
CA GLN A 110 10.28 6.06 -26.60
C GLN A 110 10.89 7.31 -25.95
N ALA A 111 12.15 7.52 -26.35
CA ALA A 111 12.99 8.72 -26.23
C ALA A 111 13.72 8.93 -24.89
N LEU A 112 15.00 8.53 -24.89
CA LEU A 112 16.13 9.47 -24.80
C LEU A 112 17.42 8.71 -25.17
N SER A 113 17.55 8.39 -26.45
CA SER A 113 18.86 8.46 -27.11
C SER A 113 18.94 9.86 -27.71
N GLY A 114 19.78 10.69 -27.13
CA GLY A 114 20.16 12.01 -27.61
C GLY A 114 21.63 12.21 -27.28
#